data_AF-F6EYF4-F1
#
_entry.id   AF-F6EYF4-F1
#
_cell.length_a   1.000
_cell.length_b   1.000
_cell.length_c   1.000
_cell.angle_alpha   90.00
_cell.angle_beta   90.00
_cell.angle_gamma   90.00
#
_symmetry.space_group_name_H-M   'P 1'
#
loop_
_entity.id
_entity.type
_entity.pdbx_description
1 polymer ?
#
loop_
_entity_poly.entity_id
_entity_poly.type
_entity_poly.pdbx_seq_one_letter_code
_entity_poly.pdbx_strand_id
1 'polypeptide(L)'
;MTFHAYMLHCSDGSYYLGHTDNLEQRIAQHQSGEIAGYTQKRRPVSLVWQQDFGTRDEALAAEQQIKGWSRKKKEALIAGDWGMISQLARKSFDTGLRQAQPHLRTNGAMNEPASPPPVIVLVRPQLGENIGKAARAMLNFGLVEMRLVSPRDGWPNPDAGPSAAGADVVLDKAEVFETLADAVADCAHVYATTVRKRGVTKPVVTPEEAAREIHAAAGRSAYVFGPERSGLETEDVALARKILTVPINPEFGSLNLAQAVILCAYEWSKQASLEQPTVVDLGEPAPQAELEGMIGQFETLLEGAGYFFPPDRAPATKRTLRNLLTKPGWNHLEVRTLRGVLSALGNPRAR
;
A
#
# COMPACT_ATOMS: atom_id res chain seq x y z
N MET A 1 -17.81 -19.19 23.20
CA MET A 1 -17.01 -20.36 22.78
C MET A 1 -15.61 -19.84 22.53
N THR A 2 -14.59 -20.49 23.10
CA THR A 2 -13.19 -20.07 22.94
C THR A 2 -12.58 -20.87 21.80
N PHE A 3 -11.76 -20.22 20.97
CA PHE A 3 -11.01 -20.89 19.92
C PHE A 3 -9.53 -20.87 20.26
N HIS A 4 -8.82 -21.93 19.93
CA HIS A 4 -7.41 -22.12 20.28
C HIS A 4 -6.60 -22.26 19.00
N ALA A 5 -5.50 -21.52 18.88
CA ALA A 5 -4.41 -21.89 17.97
C ALA A 5 -3.35 -22.63 18.79
N TYR A 6 -2.81 -23.72 18.24
CA TYR A 6 -1.86 -24.57 18.95
C TYR A 6 -0.74 -25.07 18.04
N MET A 7 0.39 -25.41 18.67
CA MET A 7 1.56 -25.97 18.01
C MET A 7 1.99 -27.25 18.70
N LEU A 8 2.19 -28.31 17.91
CA LEU A 8 2.70 -29.60 18.36
C LEU A 8 4.13 -29.80 17.85
N HIS A 9 4.97 -30.38 18.68
CA HIS A 9 6.26 -30.93 18.30
C HIS A 9 6.13 -32.42 18.02
N CYS A 10 6.49 -32.83 16.80
CA CYS A 10 6.40 -34.20 16.31
C CYS A 10 7.68 -34.99 16.57
N SER A 11 7.61 -36.32 16.50
CA SER A 11 8.78 -37.19 16.76
C SER A 11 9.92 -37.06 15.75
N ASP A 12 9.64 -36.58 14.54
CA ASP A 12 10.64 -36.27 13.50
C ASP A 12 11.27 -34.88 13.68
N GLY A 13 10.97 -34.19 14.78
CA GLY A 13 11.45 -32.84 15.07
C GLY A 13 10.75 -31.75 14.25
N SER A 14 9.66 -32.05 13.53
CA SER A 14 8.83 -31.07 12.85
C SER A 14 7.81 -30.40 13.78
N TYR A 15 7.30 -29.24 13.37
CA TYR A 15 6.23 -28.53 14.08
C TYR A 15 4.94 -28.57 13.27
N TYR A 16 3.86 -29.04 13.89
CA TYR A 16 2.51 -28.99 13.34
C TYR A 16 1.74 -27.85 14.00
N LEU A 17 0.97 -27.11 13.20
CA LEU A 17 0.13 -26.00 13.66
C LEU A 17 -1.31 -26.27 13.24
N GLY A 18 -2.24 -25.92 14.12
CA GLY A 18 -3.67 -26.00 13.85
C GLY A 18 -4.47 -25.06 14.74
N HIS A 19 -5.75 -24.93 14.43
CA HIS A 19 -6.72 -24.28 15.30
C HIS A 19 -7.90 -25.24 15.60
N THR A 20 -8.57 -25.04 16.73
CA THR A 20 -9.76 -25.82 17.14
C THR A 20 -10.55 -25.06 18.21
N ASP A 21 -11.82 -25.39 18.35
CA ASP A 21 -12.71 -24.99 19.44
C ASP A 21 -12.64 -25.94 20.66
N ASN A 22 -12.01 -27.11 20.52
CA ASN A 22 -11.78 -28.06 21.62
C ASN A 22 -10.36 -28.64 21.56
N LEU A 23 -9.43 -27.98 22.25
CA LEU A 23 -8.01 -28.33 22.20
C LEU A 23 -7.70 -29.68 22.83
N GLU A 24 -8.31 -30.01 23.96
CA GLU A 24 -8.06 -31.26 24.68
C GLU A 24 -8.44 -32.48 23.84
N GLN A 25 -9.65 -32.46 23.28
CA GLN A 25 -10.11 -33.51 22.36
C GLN A 25 -9.19 -33.62 21.14
N ARG A 26 -8.77 -32.48 20.58
CA ARG A 26 -7.91 -32.45 19.39
C ARG A 26 -6.52 -33.03 19.66
N ILE A 27 -5.92 -32.75 20.81
CA ILE A 27 -4.63 -33.33 21.20
C ILE A 27 -4.75 -34.85 21.38
N ALA A 28 -5.82 -35.32 22.05
CA ALA A 28 -6.08 -36.75 22.22
C ALA A 28 -6.19 -37.47 20.86
N GLN A 29 -6.90 -36.88 19.89
CA GLN A 29 -7.01 -37.41 18.52
C GLN A 29 -5.65 -37.50 17.80
N HIS A 30 -4.78 -36.50 17.97
CA HIS A 30 -3.44 -36.52 17.39
C HIS A 30 -2.54 -37.60 18.03
N GLN A 31 -2.68 -37.85 19.34
CA GLN A 31 -1.94 -38.89 20.06
C GLN A 31 -2.43 -40.30 19.70
N SER A 32 -3.74 -40.52 19.66
CA SER A 32 -4.34 -41.81 19.28
C SER A 32 -4.10 -42.15 17.80
N GLY A 33 -3.84 -41.13 16.96
CA GLY A 33 -3.66 -41.29 15.52
C GLY A 33 -4.97 -41.62 14.79
N GLU A 34 -6.09 -41.29 15.44
CA GLU A 34 -7.46 -41.47 14.94
C GLU A 34 -7.71 -40.67 13.65
N ILE A 35 -7.03 -39.52 13.50
CA ILE A 35 -7.07 -38.73 12.27
C ILE A 35 -5.94 -39.17 11.34
N ALA A 36 -6.31 -39.75 10.20
CA ALA A 36 -5.39 -40.04 9.12
C ALA A 36 -4.78 -38.74 8.57
N GLY A 37 -3.45 -38.60 8.59
CA GLY A 37 -2.80 -37.38 8.12
C GLY A 37 -1.39 -37.14 8.62
N TYR A 38 -0.97 -35.87 8.61
CA TYR A 38 0.40 -35.42 8.81
C TYR A 38 1.02 -35.89 10.13
N THR A 39 0.28 -35.81 11.23
CA THR A 39 0.76 -36.18 12.57
C THR A 39 0.72 -37.68 12.84
N GLN A 40 -0.14 -38.44 12.14
CA GLN A 40 -0.36 -39.87 12.39
C GLN A 40 0.92 -40.70 12.26
N LYS A 41 1.75 -40.37 11.26
CA LYS A 41 3.04 -41.03 10.98
C LYS A 41 4.21 -40.46 11.80
N ARG A 42 3.99 -39.42 12.60
CA ARG A 42 5.02 -38.63 13.31
C ARG A 42 4.75 -38.52 14.81
N ARG A 43 4.13 -39.56 15.36
CA ARG A 43 3.88 -39.73 16.80
C ARG A 43 5.14 -40.28 17.50
N PRO A 44 5.31 -40.05 18.81
CA PRO A 44 4.46 -39.22 19.68
C PRO A 44 4.54 -37.73 19.34
N VAL A 45 3.48 -37.00 19.66
CA VAL A 45 3.41 -35.53 19.50
C VAL A 45 3.20 -34.88 20.87
N SER A 46 3.84 -33.73 21.11
CA SER A 46 3.72 -32.97 22.36
C SER A 46 3.23 -31.55 22.08
N LEU A 47 2.27 -31.05 22.86
CA LEU A 47 1.86 -29.64 22.80
C LEU A 47 3.00 -28.76 23.32
N VAL A 48 3.45 -27.80 22.50
CA VAL A 48 4.56 -26.90 22.84
C VAL A 48 4.15 -25.43 22.90
N TRP A 49 3.01 -25.06 22.33
CA TRP A 49 2.47 -23.70 22.42
C TRP A 49 0.96 -23.71 22.17
N GLN A 50 0.24 -22.81 22.85
CA GLN A 50 -1.19 -22.56 22.64
C GLN A 50 -1.51 -21.09 22.91
N GLN A 51 -2.55 -20.57 22.25
CA GLN A 51 -3.14 -19.27 22.54
C GLN A 51 -4.65 -19.29 22.31
N ASP A 52 -5.37 -18.59 23.19
CA ASP A 52 -6.83 -18.49 23.18
C ASP A 52 -7.30 -17.24 22.43
N PHE A 53 -8.39 -17.36 21.68
CA PHE A 53 -8.99 -16.33 20.85
C PHE A 53 -10.50 -16.26 21.04
N GLY A 54 -11.06 -15.07 20.84
CA GLY A 54 -12.48 -14.82 20.98
C GLY A 54 -13.30 -15.32 19.80
N THR A 55 -12.67 -15.45 18.62
CA THR A 55 -13.32 -15.90 17.38
C THR A 55 -12.50 -16.95 16.63
N ARG A 56 -13.16 -17.74 15.78
CA ARG A 56 -12.52 -18.74 14.93
C ARG A 56 -11.57 -18.10 13.92
N ASP A 57 -11.95 -16.95 13.38
CA ASP A 57 -11.18 -16.24 12.35
C ASP A 57 -9.86 -15.72 12.92
N GLU A 58 -9.85 -15.23 14.17
CA GLU A 58 -8.62 -14.85 14.89
C GLU A 58 -7.68 -16.04 15.08
N ALA A 59 -8.21 -17.19 15.52
CA ALA A 59 -7.41 -18.40 15.70
C ALA A 59 -6.84 -18.93 14.37
N LEU A 60 -7.63 -18.86 13.28
CA LEU A 60 -7.19 -19.22 11.93
C LEU A 60 -6.11 -18.26 11.41
N ALA A 61 -6.27 -16.96 11.61
CA ALA A 61 -5.27 -15.96 11.22
C ALA A 61 -3.94 -16.18 11.95
N ALA A 62 -3.98 -16.45 13.25
CA ALA A 62 -2.80 -16.78 14.05
C ALA A 62 -2.12 -18.08 13.55
N GLU A 63 -2.90 -19.13 13.24
CA GLU A 63 -2.36 -20.36 12.65
C GLU A 63 -1.62 -20.07 11.34
N GLN A 64 -2.27 -19.37 10.39
CA GLN A 64 -1.69 -19.06 9.09
C GLN A 64 -0.41 -18.23 9.20
N GLN A 65 -0.40 -17.25 10.10
CA GLN A 65 0.76 -16.40 10.34
C GLN A 65 1.95 -17.20 10.87
N ILE A 66 1.74 -18.03 11.90
CA ILE A 66 2.82 -18.81 12.53
C ILE A 66 3.28 -19.94 11.60
N LYS A 67 2.40 -20.49 10.76
CA LYS A 67 2.74 -21.56 9.80
C LYS A 67 3.89 -21.15 8.87
N GLY A 68 3.89 -19.90 8.42
CA GLY A 68 4.94 -19.32 7.57
C GLY A 68 6.25 -18.95 8.29
N TRP A 69 6.32 -19.07 9.62
CA TRP A 69 7.53 -18.68 10.35
C TRP A 69 8.66 -19.70 10.21
N SER A 70 9.90 -19.19 10.23
CA SER A 70 11.11 -20.01 10.31
C SER A 70 11.13 -20.81 11.61
N ARG A 71 11.82 -21.96 11.60
CA ARG A 71 11.96 -22.84 12.76
C ARG A 71 12.43 -22.09 14.02
N LYS A 72 13.47 -21.25 13.87
CA LYS A 72 14.02 -20.44 14.97
C LYS A 72 12.99 -19.48 15.58
N LYS A 73 12.09 -18.93 14.75
CA LYS A 73 11.05 -18.01 15.21
C LYS A 73 9.92 -18.74 15.94
N LYS A 74 9.60 -19.97 15.52
CA LYS A 74 8.68 -20.87 16.24
C LYS A 74 9.26 -21.32 17.58
N GLU A 75 10.55 -21.64 17.63
CA GLU A 75 11.26 -21.98 18.87
C GLU A 75 11.29 -20.80 19.85
N ALA A 76 11.53 -19.57 19.36
CA ALA A 76 11.45 -18.36 20.18
C ALA A 76 10.03 -18.09 20.72
N LEU A 77 8.99 -18.40 19.94
CA LEU A 77 7.59 -18.34 20.37
C LEU A 77 7.29 -19.35 21.49
N ILE A 78 7.77 -20.58 21.35
CA ILE A 78 7.64 -21.63 22.38
C ILE A 78 8.35 -21.20 23.68
N ALA A 79 9.49 -20.52 23.57
CA ALA A 79 10.26 -20.03 24.72
C ALA A 79 9.70 -18.74 25.35
N GLY A 80 8.70 -18.09 24.74
CA GLY A 80 8.18 -16.79 25.18
C GLY A 80 9.15 -15.61 24.99
N ASP A 81 10.19 -15.77 24.18
CA ASP A 81 11.21 -14.75 23.95
C ASP A 81 10.81 -13.81 22.81
N TRP A 82 9.99 -12.82 23.15
CA TRP A 82 9.52 -11.80 22.21
C TRP A 82 10.64 -10.95 21.60
N GLY A 83 11.76 -10.78 22.32
CA GLY A 83 12.94 -10.06 21.82
C GLY A 83 13.59 -10.80 20.65
N MET A 84 13.77 -12.11 20.78
CA MET A 84 14.32 -12.96 19.74
C MET A 84 13.38 -13.12 18.54
N ILE A 85 12.05 -13.18 18.77
CA ILE A 85 11.06 -13.19 17.68
C ILE A 85 11.17 -11.92 16.82
N SER A 86 11.33 -10.75 17.45
CA SER A 86 11.51 -9.46 16.78
C SER A 86 12.81 -9.44 15.97
N GLN A 87 13.94 -9.86 16.56
CA GLN A 87 15.23 -9.92 15.85
C GLN A 87 15.21 -10.88 14.66
N LEU A 88 14.57 -12.04 14.78
CA LEU A 88 14.47 -13.03 13.70
C LEU A 88 13.52 -12.57 12.58
N ALA A 89 12.51 -11.76 12.89
CA ALA A 89 11.67 -11.13 11.88
C ALA A 89 12.48 -10.13 11.02
N ARG A 90 13.42 -9.38 11.65
CA ARG A 90 14.33 -8.46 10.94
C ARG A 90 15.25 -9.18 9.95
N LYS A 91 15.80 -10.35 10.31
CA LYS A 91 16.73 -11.12 9.44
C LYS A 91 16.05 -11.84 8.27
N SER A 92 14.76 -12.16 8.35
CA SER A 92 14.04 -12.83 7.26
C SER A 92 13.85 -11.94 6.01
N PHE A 93 14.05 -10.63 6.14
CA PHE A 93 14.04 -9.67 5.03
C PHE A 93 15.40 -9.53 4.32
N ASP A 94 16.48 -10.08 4.87
CA ASP A 94 17.86 -9.86 4.36
C ASP A 94 18.35 -10.97 3.40
N THR A 95 17.59 -12.06 3.21
CA THR A 95 17.99 -13.20 2.35
C THR A 95 17.20 -13.27 1.04
N GLY A 96 17.26 -12.20 0.23
CA GLY A 96 16.72 -12.22 -1.13
C GLY A 96 16.94 -10.96 -2.00
N LEU A 97 17.34 -9.83 -1.42
CA LEU A 97 17.38 -8.52 -2.12
C LEU A 97 18.77 -8.09 -2.64
N ARG A 98 19.79 -8.96 -2.60
CA ARG A 98 21.17 -8.60 -3.02
C ARG A 98 21.55 -8.94 -4.47
N GLN A 99 20.61 -8.96 -5.41
CA GLN A 99 20.91 -8.93 -6.85
C GLN A 99 19.87 -8.12 -7.64
N ALA A 100 19.75 -6.83 -7.33
CA ALA A 100 19.21 -5.84 -8.25
C ALA A 100 19.72 -4.45 -7.82
N GLN A 101 21.00 -4.19 -8.05
CA GLN A 101 21.45 -2.80 -8.21
C GLN A 101 21.36 -2.49 -9.69
N PRO A 102 20.33 -1.78 -10.18
CA PRO A 102 20.47 -1.12 -11.46
C PRO A 102 21.44 0.04 -11.24
N HIS A 103 22.56 -0.01 -11.95
CA HIS A 103 23.42 1.14 -12.12
C HIS A 103 22.56 2.35 -12.46
N LEU A 104 22.58 3.36 -11.57
CA LEU A 104 22.09 4.71 -11.86
C LEU A 104 22.78 5.18 -13.14
N ARG A 105 22.11 5.02 -14.28
CA ARG A 105 22.45 5.77 -15.49
C ARG A 105 21.97 7.18 -15.23
N THR A 106 22.90 8.03 -14.83
CA THR A 106 22.74 9.48 -14.89
C THR A 106 22.69 9.90 -16.36
N ASN A 107 21.52 9.81 -16.98
CA ASN A 107 21.25 10.65 -18.14
C ASN A 107 20.97 12.04 -17.59
N GLY A 108 21.91 12.95 -17.87
CA GLY A 108 21.88 14.34 -17.43
C GLY A 108 20.61 15.06 -17.88
N ALA A 109 19.71 15.25 -16.94
CA ALA A 109 18.88 16.45 -16.85
C ALA A 109 19.12 16.99 -15.44
N MET A 110 19.64 18.21 -15.34
CA MET A 110 19.86 18.88 -14.07
C MET A 110 18.49 19.15 -13.43
N ASN A 111 18.03 18.26 -12.55
CA ASN A 111 16.83 18.51 -11.75
C ASN A 111 17.20 19.43 -10.59
N GLU A 112 16.51 20.57 -10.52
CA GLU A 112 16.48 21.46 -9.37
C GLU A 112 16.26 20.68 -8.06
N PRO A 113 16.73 21.17 -6.91
CA PRO A 113 16.53 20.46 -5.65
C PRO A 113 15.02 20.37 -5.38
N ALA A 114 14.46 19.16 -5.49
CA ALA A 114 13.11 18.87 -5.07
C ALA A 114 12.94 19.34 -3.62
N SER A 115 11.85 20.08 -3.36
CA SER A 115 11.51 20.52 -2.01
C SER A 115 11.53 19.33 -1.04
N PRO A 116 12.08 19.46 0.18
CA PRO A 116 12.15 18.36 1.12
C PRO A 116 10.74 17.87 1.48
N PRO A 117 10.54 16.55 1.69
CA PRO A 117 9.26 16.02 2.13
C PRO A 117 8.74 16.72 3.39
N PRO A 118 7.42 16.92 3.51
CA PRO A 118 6.85 17.58 4.67
C PRO A 118 6.97 16.72 5.93
N VAL A 119 7.17 17.39 7.05
CA VAL A 119 7.14 16.80 8.39
C VAL A 119 5.69 16.59 8.82
N ILE A 120 5.39 15.43 9.39
CA ILE A 120 4.08 15.17 10.00
C ILE A 120 4.16 15.45 11.50
N VAL A 121 3.39 16.43 11.97
CA VAL A 121 3.36 16.84 13.37
C VAL A 121 2.03 16.45 13.99
N LEU A 122 2.08 15.56 15.00
CA LEU A 122 0.91 15.13 15.76
C LEU A 122 0.89 15.86 17.10
N VAL A 123 -0.09 16.74 17.27
CA VAL A 123 -0.26 17.57 18.46
C VAL A 123 -1.19 16.88 19.45
N ARG A 124 -0.65 16.62 20.65
CA ARG A 124 -1.35 16.00 21.78
C ARG A 124 -2.15 14.73 21.39
N PRO A 125 -1.57 13.79 20.61
CA PRO A 125 -2.27 12.57 20.21
C PRO A 125 -2.71 11.77 21.44
N GLN A 126 -3.93 11.21 21.40
CA GLN A 126 -4.51 10.56 22.58
C GLN A 126 -4.18 9.08 22.70
N LEU A 127 -4.01 8.36 21.58
CA LEU A 127 -3.79 6.92 21.58
C LEU A 127 -2.55 6.52 20.79
N GLY A 128 -1.69 5.69 21.38
CA GLY A 128 -0.51 5.13 20.71
C GLY A 128 -0.86 4.41 19.41
N GLU A 129 -1.99 3.70 19.36
CA GLU A 129 -2.49 3.07 18.13
C GLU A 129 -2.67 4.05 16.97
N ASN A 130 -3.16 5.27 17.23
CA ASN A 130 -3.38 6.27 16.18
C ASN A 130 -2.06 6.84 15.68
N ILE A 131 -1.05 6.95 16.55
CA ILE A 131 0.33 7.28 16.16
C ILE A 131 0.87 6.18 15.22
N GLY A 132 0.69 4.91 15.58
CA GLY A 132 1.07 3.78 14.73
C GLY A 132 0.36 3.77 13.38
N LYS A 133 -0.97 3.96 13.37
CA LYS A 133 -1.77 4.04 12.12
C LYS A 133 -1.35 5.24 11.26
N ALA A 134 -1.00 6.37 11.87
CA ALA A 134 -0.46 7.53 11.16
C ALA A 134 0.92 7.24 10.56
N ALA A 135 1.83 6.61 11.30
CA ALA A 135 3.14 6.20 10.80
C ALA A 135 3.03 5.23 9.61
N ARG A 136 2.10 4.26 9.67
CA ARG A 136 1.79 3.39 8.55
C ARG A 136 1.30 4.18 7.33
N ALA A 137 0.38 5.12 7.54
CA ALA A 137 -0.12 5.98 6.47
C ALA A 137 0.99 6.82 5.84
N MET A 138 1.93 7.35 6.63
CA MET A 138 3.09 8.10 6.14
C MET A 138 3.98 7.24 5.24
N LEU A 139 4.37 6.06 5.71
CA LEU A 139 5.32 5.21 4.99
C LEU A 139 4.74 4.69 3.67
N ASN A 140 3.42 4.43 3.60
CA ASN A 140 2.73 4.07 2.36
C ASN A 140 2.95 5.09 1.23
N PHE A 141 3.21 6.35 1.58
CA PHE A 141 3.36 7.46 0.65
C PHE A 141 4.75 8.10 0.70
N GLY A 142 5.75 7.39 1.24
CA GLY A 142 7.14 7.82 1.23
C GLY A 142 7.51 8.90 2.27
N LEU A 143 6.62 9.21 3.21
CA LEU A 143 6.92 10.12 4.32
C LEU A 143 7.49 9.35 5.51
N VAL A 144 8.57 9.87 6.12
CA VAL A 144 9.28 9.18 7.19
C VAL A 144 9.56 10.01 8.43
N GLU A 145 9.31 11.32 8.38
CA GLU A 145 9.62 12.22 9.48
C GLU A 145 8.36 12.58 10.26
N MET A 146 8.29 12.09 11.50
CA MET A 146 7.21 12.31 12.44
C MET A 146 7.71 13.11 13.64
N ARG A 147 6.92 14.10 14.07
CA ARG A 147 7.14 14.83 15.32
C ARG A 147 5.89 14.77 16.18
N LEU A 148 6.07 14.50 17.47
CA LEU A 148 5.01 14.39 18.46
C LEU A 148 5.11 15.56 19.42
N VAL A 149 4.01 16.28 19.64
CA VAL A 149 3.96 17.37 20.62
C VAL A 149 3.13 16.92 21.81
N SER A 150 3.76 16.79 22.98
CA SER A 150 3.12 16.38 24.24
C SER A 150 2.14 15.19 24.08
N PRO A 151 2.58 14.01 23.60
CA PRO A 151 1.71 12.84 23.46
C PRO A 151 1.10 12.46 24.81
N ARG A 152 -0.23 12.28 24.85
CA ARG A 152 -0.97 12.16 26.12
C ARG A 152 -0.52 10.98 26.98
N ASP A 153 -0.30 9.84 26.33
CA ASP A 153 0.13 8.59 26.98
C ASP A 153 1.66 8.43 26.98
N GLY A 154 2.40 9.51 26.70
CA GLY A 154 3.85 9.52 26.60
C GLY A 154 4.40 8.85 25.33
N TRP A 155 5.72 8.88 25.19
CA TRP A 155 6.46 8.26 24.10
C TRP A 155 7.82 7.74 24.60
N PRO A 156 8.30 6.55 24.16
CA PRO A 156 7.66 5.61 23.24
C PRO A 156 6.44 4.90 23.84
N ASN A 157 5.48 4.51 22.98
CA ASN A 157 4.26 3.82 23.40
C ASN A 157 4.18 2.41 22.74
N PRO A 158 3.99 1.32 23.52
CA PRO A 158 4.00 -0.05 23.00
C PRO A 158 2.86 -0.36 22.04
N ASP A 159 1.73 0.35 22.13
CA ASP A 159 0.54 0.12 21.28
C ASP A 159 0.72 0.70 19.86
N ALA A 160 1.70 1.57 19.66
CA ALA A 160 2.01 2.16 18.36
C ALA A 160 2.65 1.14 17.40
N GLY A 161 3.53 0.28 17.90
CA GLY A 161 4.27 -0.70 17.09
C GLY A 161 3.37 -1.67 16.30
N PRO A 162 2.47 -2.43 16.97
CA PRO A 162 1.54 -3.32 16.29
C PRO A 162 0.66 -2.60 15.25
N SER A 163 0.24 -1.37 15.56
CA SER A 163 -0.61 -0.55 14.70
C SER A 163 0.12 0.02 13.47
N ALA A 164 1.45 0.18 13.54
CA ALA A 164 2.28 0.64 12.43
C ALA A 164 2.51 -0.42 11.36
N ALA A 165 2.29 -1.70 11.68
CA ALA A 165 2.33 -2.82 10.72
C ALA A 165 3.57 -2.81 9.80
N GLY A 166 4.76 -2.62 10.38
CA GLY A 166 6.04 -2.59 9.64
C GLY A 166 6.55 -1.19 9.30
N ALA A 167 5.83 -0.12 9.66
CA ALA A 167 6.32 1.25 9.57
C ALA A 167 7.20 1.67 10.78
N ASP A 168 7.97 0.72 11.33
CA ASP A 168 8.81 0.92 12.51
C ASP A 168 9.84 2.04 12.29
N VAL A 169 10.36 2.20 11.07
CA VAL A 169 11.33 3.25 10.72
C VAL A 169 10.82 4.67 11.00
N VAL A 170 9.51 4.90 10.91
CA VAL A 170 8.90 6.20 11.20
C VAL A 170 8.79 6.42 12.70
N LEU A 171 8.42 5.38 13.45
CA LEU A 171 8.30 5.44 14.91
C LEU A 171 9.67 5.56 15.59
N ASP A 172 10.67 4.82 15.11
CA ASP A 172 12.04 4.82 15.64
C ASP A 172 12.72 6.18 15.47
N LYS A 173 12.32 6.94 14.43
CA LYS A 173 12.81 8.30 14.14
C LYS A 173 11.89 9.40 14.66
N ALA A 174 10.80 9.06 15.35
CA ALA A 174 9.85 10.05 15.82
C ALA A 174 10.49 10.92 16.92
N GLU A 175 10.49 12.23 16.72
CA GLU A 175 11.01 13.20 17.67
C GLU A 175 9.87 13.75 18.55
N VAL A 176 10.15 13.98 19.84
CA VAL A 176 9.15 14.46 20.81
C VAL A 176 9.50 15.87 21.24
N PHE A 177 8.50 16.74 21.27
CA PHE A 177 8.61 18.14 21.64
C PHE A 177 7.57 18.50 22.71
N GLU A 178 7.92 19.49 23.55
CA GLU A 178 7.00 20.04 24.55
C GLU A 178 6.01 21.02 23.94
N THR A 179 6.41 21.77 22.90
CA THR A 179 5.54 22.77 22.27
C THR A 179 5.47 22.59 20.77
N LEU A 180 4.36 23.03 20.18
CA LEU A 180 4.21 23.05 18.72
C LEU A 180 5.22 23.98 18.07
N ALA A 181 5.57 25.10 18.73
CA ALA A 181 6.55 26.05 18.21
C ALA A 181 7.92 25.41 18.03
N ASP A 182 8.37 24.62 18.99
CA ASP A 182 9.64 23.90 18.89
C ASP A 182 9.59 22.84 17.79
N ALA A 183 8.47 22.11 17.71
CA ALA A 183 8.27 21.05 16.72
C ALA A 183 8.24 21.54 15.26
N VAL A 184 8.07 22.83 15.00
CA VAL A 184 8.07 23.40 13.64
C VAL A 184 9.07 24.53 13.46
N ALA A 185 10.03 24.69 14.38
CA ALA A 185 10.96 25.82 14.40
C ALA A 185 11.81 25.94 13.12
N ASP A 186 12.08 24.84 12.44
CA ASP A 186 12.82 24.73 11.17
C ASP A 186 11.92 24.71 9.92
N CYS A 187 10.59 24.82 10.08
CA CYS A 187 9.62 24.80 8.99
C CYS A 187 9.22 26.21 8.55
N ALA A 188 9.54 26.56 7.30
CA ALA A 188 9.13 27.82 6.69
C ALA A 188 7.62 27.86 6.35
N HIS A 189 7.01 26.69 6.15
CA HIS A 189 5.60 26.56 5.79
C HIS A 189 4.91 25.59 6.76
N VAL A 190 3.86 26.06 7.44
CA VAL A 190 3.13 25.27 8.42
C VAL A 190 1.64 25.28 8.07
N TYR A 191 1.06 24.09 7.95
CA TYR A 191 -0.33 23.88 7.55
C TYR A 191 -1.10 23.22 8.71
N ALA A 192 -2.04 23.94 9.32
CA ALA A 192 -2.87 23.43 10.40
C ALA A 192 -4.12 22.74 9.84
N THR A 193 -4.28 21.44 10.11
CA THR A 193 -5.44 20.69 9.66
C THR A 193 -6.66 20.96 10.55
N THR A 194 -7.74 21.49 9.98
CA THR A 194 -9.00 21.64 10.70
C THR A 194 -10.18 21.74 9.75
N VAL A 195 -11.32 21.26 10.22
CA VAL A 195 -12.63 21.39 9.56
C VAL A 195 -13.51 22.43 10.25
N ARG A 196 -13.05 22.99 11.39
CA ARG A 196 -13.81 23.96 12.19
C ARG A 196 -13.35 25.38 11.86
N LYS A 197 -14.29 26.30 11.74
CA LYS A 197 -13.99 27.74 11.71
C LYS A 197 -13.54 28.17 13.11
N ARG A 198 -12.23 28.20 13.36
CA ARG A 198 -11.63 28.51 14.68
C ARG A 198 -11.59 30.00 15.04
N GLY A 199 -12.37 30.85 14.36
CA GLY A 199 -12.34 32.31 14.58
C GLY A 199 -11.04 32.99 14.15
N VAL A 200 -10.12 32.26 13.51
CA VAL A 200 -8.85 32.78 12.99
C VAL A 200 -9.00 33.01 11.49
N THR A 201 -8.65 34.21 11.03
CA THR A 201 -8.66 34.57 9.60
C THR A 201 -7.31 34.24 8.97
N LYS A 202 -7.21 33.09 8.31
CA LYS A 202 -6.03 32.65 7.55
C LYS A 202 -6.45 32.11 6.18
N PRO A 203 -5.57 32.10 5.17
CA PRO A 203 -5.83 31.41 3.92
C PRO A 203 -6.16 29.94 4.18
N VAL A 204 -7.20 29.44 3.52
CA VAL A 204 -7.64 28.05 3.60
C VAL A 204 -7.26 27.36 2.30
N VAL A 205 -6.66 26.18 2.40
CA VAL A 205 -6.28 25.34 1.26
C VAL A 205 -6.81 23.93 1.46
N THR A 206 -7.05 23.24 0.36
CA THR A 206 -7.32 21.81 0.33
C THR A 206 -6.00 21.00 0.45
N PRO A 207 -6.06 19.69 0.74
CA PRO A 207 -4.87 18.85 0.77
C PRO A 207 -4.11 18.83 -0.57
N GLU A 208 -4.84 18.88 -1.70
CA GLU A 208 -4.25 18.94 -3.04
C GLU A 208 -3.48 20.26 -3.28
N GLU A 209 -4.08 21.40 -2.91
CA GLU A 209 -3.43 22.71 -3.03
C GLU A 209 -2.20 22.81 -2.12
N ALA A 210 -2.32 22.35 -0.87
CA ALA A 210 -1.19 22.32 0.07
C ALA A 210 -0.04 21.44 -0.46
N ALA A 211 -0.35 20.27 -1.04
CA ALA A 211 0.64 19.41 -1.65
C ALA A 211 1.39 20.11 -2.80
N ARG A 212 0.67 20.78 -3.72
CA ARG A 212 1.28 21.57 -4.81
C ARG A 212 2.19 22.67 -4.29
N GLU A 213 1.74 23.39 -3.26
CA GLU A 213 2.53 24.44 -2.64
C GLU A 213 3.80 23.89 -2.00
N ILE A 214 3.73 22.75 -1.30
CA ILE A 214 4.90 22.13 -0.65
C ILE A 214 5.94 21.72 -1.69
N HIS A 215 5.53 21.13 -2.81
CA HIS A 215 6.45 20.76 -3.90
C HIS A 215 7.10 21.97 -4.57
N ALA A 216 6.37 23.09 -4.69
CA ALA A 216 6.84 24.31 -5.33
C ALA A 216 7.61 25.27 -4.40
N ALA A 217 7.45 25.14 -3.08
CA ALA A 217 8.00 26.08 -2.12
C ALA A 217 9.44 25.71 -1.71
N ALA A 218 10.26 26.73 -1.47
CA ALA A 218 11.57 26.56 -0.85
C ALA A 218 11.45 26.47 0.68
N GLY A 219 12.31 25.66 1.31
CA GLY A 219 12.35 25.47 2.75
C GLY A 219 11.45 24.32 3.23
N ARG A 220 11.58 23.96 4.52
CA ARG A 220 10.85 22.83 5.09
C ARG A 220 9.38 23.17 5.31
N SER A 221 8.54 22.15 5.16
CA SER A 221 7.10 22.25 5.36
C SER A 221 6.62 21.28 6.44
N ALA A 222 5.55 21.64 7.15
CA ALA A 222 4.92 20.77 8.14
C ALA A 222 3.40 20.72 7.97
N TYR A 223 2.86 19.50 8.03
CA TYR A 223 1.43 19.27 8.25
C TYR A 223 1.19 19.02 9.74
N VAL A 224 0.30 19.81 10.33
CA VAL A 224 -0.01 19.77 11.77
C VAL A 224 -1.40 19.19 11.98
N PHE A 225 -1.48 18.14 12.80
CA PHE A 225 -2.72 17.43 13.13
C PHE A 225 -3.00 17.50 14.62
N GLY A 226 -4.25 17.78 14.98
CA GLY A 226 -4.66 17.87 16.38
C GLY A 226 -5.20 16.57 16.95
N PRO A 227 -5.58 16.56 18.24
CA PRO A 227 -6.16 15.40 18.90
C PRO A 227 -7.47 14.95 18.26
N GLU A 228 -7.76 13.66 18.36
CA GLU A 228 -8.84 12.95 17.65
C GLU A 228 -10.24 13.53 17.89
N ARG A 229 -10.51 14.01 19.11
CA ARG A 229 -11.85 14.51 19.49
C ARG A 229 -11.96 16.03 19.39
N SER A 230 -10.93 16.73 19.86
CA SER A 230 -10.96 18.19 20.00
C SER A 230 -10.43 18.91 18.78
N GLY A 231 -9.60 18.28 17.95
CA GLY A 231 -8.80 18.94 16.92
C GLY A 231 -7.83 19.97 17.49
N LEU A 232 -7.13 20.69 16.60
CA LEU A 232 -6.18 21.73 16.99
C LEU A 232 -6.86 22.87 17.75
N GLU A 233 -6.18 23.41 18.75
CA GLU A 233 -6.62 24.60 19.49
C GLU A 233 -6.43 25.86 18.66
N THR A 234 -7.06 26.96 19.08
CA THR A 234 -6.96 28.24 18.39
C THR A 234 -5.51 28.73 18.32
N GLU A 235 -4.73 28.51 19.38
CA GLU A 235 -3.31 28.86 19.45
C GLU A 235 -2.46 28.04 18.47
N ASP A 236 -2.73 26.73 18.35
CA ASP A 236 -2.04 25.88 17.37
C ASP A 236 -2.32 26.35 15.93
N VAL A 237 -3.59 26.69 15.63
CA VAL A 237 -3.99 27.23 14.32
C VAL A 237 -3.38 28.61 14.08
N ALA A 238 -3.25 29.43 15.13
CA ALA A 238 -2.63 30.75 15.06
C ALA A 238 -1.15 30.69 14.67
N LEU A 239 -0.44 29.62 15.04
CA LEU A 239 0.96 29.41 14.68
C LEU A 239 1.13 29.08 13.17
N ALA A 240 0.22 28.30 12.60
CA ALA A 240 0.33 27.86 11.22
C ALA A 240 0.15 29.00 10.21
N ARG A 241 0.82 28.94 9.05
CA ARG A 241 0.66 29.95 7.99
C ARG A 241 -0.70 29.86 7.31
N LYS A 242 -1.18 28.63 7.10
CA LYS A 242 -2.44 28.33 6.40
C LYS A 242 -3.25 27.29 7.16
N ILE A 243 -4.56 27.34 6.95
CA ILE A 243 -5.48 26.28 7.38
C ILE A 243 -5.61 25.29 6.22
N LEU A 244 -5.45 24.00 6.52
CA LEU A 244 -5.73 22.92 5.59
C LEU A 244 -7.06 22.29 5.97
N THR A 245 -8.04 22.35 5.07
CA THR A 245 -9.37 21.77 5.25
C THR A 245 -9.60 20.68 4.23
N VAL A 246 -9.80 19.45 4.72
CA VAL A 246 -10.21 18.33 3.88
C VAL A 246 -11.70 18.51 3.52
N PRO A 247 -12.08 18.47 2.23
CA PRO A 247 -13.48 18.52 1.84
C PRO A 247 -14.19 17.22 2.22
N ILE A 248 -14.92 17.25 3.33
CA ILE A 248 -15.71 16.12 3.85
C ILE A 248 -17.18 16.50 3.98
N ASN A 249 -18.04 15.50 4.26
CA ASN A 249 -19.46 15.73 4.49
C ASN A 249 -19.66 16.78 5.61
N PRO A 250 -20.31 17.94 5.33
CA PRO A 250 -20.57 18.96 6.34
C PRO A 250 -21.40 18.46 7.54
N GLU A 251 -22.24 17.44 7.33
CA GLU A 251 -23.08 16.84 8.37
C GLU A 251 -22.30 15.88 9.28
N PHE A 252 -21.12 15.41 8.85
CA PHE A 252 -20.27 14.50 9.61
C PHE A 252 -18.80 14.84 9.43
N GLY A 253 -18.40 15.97 10.03
CA GLY A 253 -17.06 16.53 9.95
C GLY A 253 -16.02 15.89 10.88
N SER A 254 -15.96 14.56 10.98
CA SER A 254 -15.08 13.86 11.93
C SER A 254 -14.25 12.79 11.24
N LEU A 255 -13.01 13.12 10.88
CA LEU A 255 -12.01 12.16 10.37
C LEU A 255 -11.18 11.60 11.52
N ASN A 256 -10.87 10.31 11.47
CA ASN A 256 -9.83 9.75 12.34
C ASN A 256 -8.46 10.38 12.01
N LEU A 257 -7.58 10.50 13.01
CA LEU A 257 -6.25 11.10 12.85
C LEU A 257 -5.45 10.48 11.69
N ALA A 258 -5.37 9.14 11.64
CA ALA A 258 -4.65 8.45 10.59
C ALA A 258 -5.31 8.63 9.21
N GLN A 259 -6.64 8.83 9.16
CA GLN A 259 -7.35 9.16 7.91
C GLN A 259 -7.06 10.59 7.44
N ALA A 260 -6.86 11.54 8.35
CA ALA A 260 -6.43 12.88 7.95
C ALA A 260 -4.99 12.86 7.42
N VAL A 261 -4.10 12.12 8.10
CA VAL A 261 -2.70 11.94 7.69
C VAL A 261 -2.61 11.26 6.32
N ILE A 262 -3.36 10.17 6.11
CA ILE A 262 -3.30 9.41 4.85
C ILE A 262 -3.74 10.25 3.64
N LEU A 263 -4.75 11.13 3.80
CA LEU A 263 -5.21 11.99 2.72
C LEU A 263 -4.16 13.04 2.35
N CYS A 264 -3.51 13.65 3.33
CA CYS A 264 -2.45 14.64 3.07
C CYS A 264 -1.20 13.98 2.46
N ALA A 265 -0.82 12.79 2.97
CA ALA A 265 0.30 12.02 2.46
C ALA A 265 0.04 11.54 1.02
N TYR A 266 -1.17 11.06 0.73
CA TYR A 266 -1.60 10.67 -0.61
C TYR A 266 -1.55 11.85 -1.59
N GLU A 267 -2.15 12.99 -1.26
CA GLU A 267 -2.13 14.16 -2.16
C GLU A 267 -0.71 14.67 -2.41
N TRP A 268 0.15 14.66 -1.39
CA TRP A 268 1.57 14.97 -1.56
C TRP A 268 2.27 13.98 -2.49
N SER A 269 1.97 12.69 -2.36
CA SER A 269 2.63 11.63 -3.13
C SER A 269 2.34 11.66 -4.63
N LYS A 270 1.20 12.22 -5.07
CA LYS A 270 0.84 12.31 -6.50
C LYS A 270 1.84 13.09 -7.34
N GLN A 271 2.60 13.97 -6.70
CA GLN A 271 3.65 14.78 -7.32
C GLN A 271 5.06 14.29 -6.95
N ALA A 272 5.15 13.31 -6.05
CA ALA A 272 6.39 12.64 -5.73
C ALA A 272 6.65 11.49 -6.72
N SER A 273 7.92 11.22 -7.03
CA SER A 273 8.32 10.06 -7.83
C SER A 273 8.33 8.79 -6.98
N LEU A 274 7.15 8.30 -6.59
CA LEU A 274 7.01 6.97 -5.98
C LEU A 274 6.98 5.92 -7.10
N GLU A 275 7.85 4.90 -7.01
CA GLU A 275 7.85 3.79 -7.95
C GLU A 275 6.54 3.00 -7.82
N GLN A 276 5.73 2.96 -8.88
CA GLN A 276 4.53 2.13 -8.95
C GLN A 276 4.89 0.74 -9.50
N PRO A 277 4.32 -0.36 -8.97
CA PRO A 277 4.54 -1.67 -9.57
C PRO A 277 3.88 -1.79 -10.94
N THR A 278 4.65 -2.34 -11.89
CA THR A 278 4.23 -2.91 -13.17
C THR A 278 3.36 -2.01 -14.05
N VAL A 279 3.87 -0.85 -14.44
CA VAL A 279 3.46 -0.29 -15.73
C VAL A 279 3.98 -1.26 -16.80
N VAL A 280 3.09 -2.03 -17.40
CA VAL A 280 3.43 -2.84 -18.57
C VAL A 280 3.61 -1.86 -19.71
N ASP A 281 4.81 -1.82 -20.27
CA ASP A 281 5.06 -1.09 -21.51
C ASP A 281 4.25 -1.75 -22.63
N LEU A 282 3.18 -1.10 -23.06
CA LEU A 282 2.31 -1.55 -24.15
C LEU A 282 2.95 -1.31 -25.53
N GLY A 283 4.13 -0.66 -25.57
CA GLY A 283 4.77 -0.18 -26.78
C GLY A 283 4.05 1.03 -27.38
N GLU A 284 4.76 1.80 -28.20
CA GLU A 284 4.16 2.91 -28.93
C GLU A 284 3.22 2.39 -30.03
N PRO A 285 2.10 3.10 -30.31
CA PRO A 285 1.24 2.78 -31.44
C PRO A 285 2.04 2.75 -32.76
N ALA A 286 1.73 1.76 -33.61
CA ALA A 286 2.35 1.65 -34.92
C ALA A 286 2.07 2.91 -35.77
N PRO A 287 3.00 3.32 -36.64
CA PRO A 287 2.77 4.39 -37.60
C PRO A 287 1.50 4.16 -38.41
N GLN A 288 0.78 5.23 -38.69
CA GLN A 288 -0.49 5.18 -39.42
C GLN A 288 -0.38 4.42 -40.74
N ALA A 289 0.77 4.48 -41.44
CA ALA A 289 1.00 3.75 -42.68
C ALA A 289 0.90 2.22 -42.52
N GLU A 290 1.38 1.65 -41.40
CA GLU A 290 1.26 0.21 -41.14
C GLU A 290 -0.19 -0.19 -40.85
N LEU A 291 -0.89 0.66 -40.10
CA LEU A 291 -2.29 0.48 -39.78
C LEU A 291 -3.18 0.59 -41.03
N GLU A 292 -2.92 1.57 -41.91
CA GLU A 292 -3.59 1.68 -43.22
C GLU A 292 -3.34 0.44 -44.08
N GLY A 293 -2.11 -0.09 -44.08
CA GLY A 293 -1.79 -1.33 -44.79
C GLY A 293 -2.60 -2.52 -44.28
N MET A 294 -2.82 -2.61 -42.97
CA MET A 294 -3.67 -3.64 -42.35
C MET A 294 -5.16 -3.43 -42.65
N ILE A 295 -5.66 -2.20 -42.56
CA ILE A 295 -7.06 -1.86 -42.88
C ILE A 295 -7.36 -2.14 -44.35
N GLY A 296 -6.47 -1.75 -45.26
CA GLY A 296 -6.61 -2.04 -46.69
C GLY A 296 -6.67 -3.54 -46.97
N GLN A 297 -5.81 -4.34 -46.29
CA GLN A 297 -5.87 -5.80 -46.39
C GLN A 297 -7.22 -6.37 -45.90
N PHE A 298 -7.76 -5.82 -44.80
CA PHE A 298 -9.10 -6.17 -44.31
C PHE A 298 -10.18 -5.85 -45.35
N GLU A 299 -10.16 -4.65 -45.93
CA GLU A 299 -11.13 -4.21 -46.93
C GLU A 299 -11.10 -5.11 -48.16
N THR A 300 -9.93 -5.44 -48.71
CA THR A 300 -9.81 -6.33 -49.87
C THR A 300 -10.39 -7.72 -49.61
N LEU A 301 -10.12 -8.31 -48.44
CA LEU A 301 -10.67 -9.63 -48.09
C LEU A 301 -12.18 -9.60 -47.92
N LEU A 302 -12.71 -8.56 -47.27
CA LEU A 302 -14.14 -8.39 -47.03
C LEU A 302 -14.92 -8.03 -48.31
N GLU A 303 -14.30 -7.32 -49.26
CA GLU A 303 -14.84 -7.11 -50.60
C GLU A 303 -15.02 -8.44 -51.35
N GLY A 304 -13.99 -9.29 -51.37
CA GLY A 304 -14.07 -10.62 -51.97
C GLY A 304 -15.14 -11.52 -51.33
N ALA A 305 -15.45 -11.31 -50.05
CA ALA A 305 -16.50 -12.02 -49.33
C ALA A 305 -17.90 -11.39 -49.44
N GLY A 306 -18.04 -10.25 -50.13
CA GLY A 306 -19.32 -9.56 -50.33
C GLY A 306 -19.86 -8.80 -49.10
N TYR A 307 -19.03 -8.54 -48.08
CA TYR A 307 -19.45 -7.91 -46.82
C TYR A 307 -19.97 -6.47 -46.99
N PHE A 308 -19.52 -5.76 -48.02
CA PHE A 308 -19.89 -4.36 -48.28
C PHE A 308 -21.15 -4.19 -49.15
N PHE A 309 -21.95 -5.25 -49.36
CA PHE A 309 -23.22 -5.15 -50.07
C PHE A 309 -24.38 -4.78 -49.11
N PRO A 310 -25.32 -3.88 -49.48
CA PRO A 310 -25.46 -3.17 -50.75
C PRO A 310 -24.47 -1.99 -50.91
N PRO A 311 -24.11 -1.64 -52.16
CA PRO A 311 -23.03 -0.67 -52.46
C PRO A 311 -23.26 0.73 -51.86
N ASP A 312 -24.52 1.16 -51.74
CA ASP A 312 -24.87 2.47 -51.18
C ASP A 312 -24.46 2.63 -49.71
N ARG A 313 -24.34 1.51 -48.97
CA ARG A 313 -23.91 1.51 -47.56
C ARG A 313 -22.41 1.25 -47.39
N ALA A 314 -21.71 0.80 -48.43
CA ALA A 314 -20.30 0.45 -48.37
C ALA A 314 -19.41 1.57 -47.77
N PRO A 315 -19.57 2.86 -48.16
CA PRO A 315 -18.73 3.92 -47.60
C PRO A 315 -18.92 4.12 -46.10
N ALA A 316 -20.15 3.98 -45.60
CA ALA A 316 -20.44 4.10 -44.18
C ALA A 316 -19.88 2.90 -43.39
N THR A 317 -20.05 1.68 -43.90
CA THR A 317 -19.52 0.46 -43.28
C THR A 317 -17.99 0.48 -43.20
N LYS A 318 -17.30 0.93 -44.26
CA LYS A 318 -15.83 1.09 -44.26
C LYS A 318 -15.35 2.09 -43.21
N ARG A 319 -16.03 3.23 -43.06
CA ARG A 319 -15.71 4.21 -41.99
C ARG A 319 -15.89 3.61 -40.60
N THR A 320 -16.96 2.86 -40.38
CA THR A 320 -17.20 2.18 -39.09
C THR A 320 -16.12 1.15 -38.79
N LEU A 321 -15.74 0.34 -39.78
CA LEU A 321 -14.67 -0.65 -39.64
C LEU A 321 -13.32 0.03 -39.33
N ARG A 322 -13.00 1.11 -40.03
CA ARG A 322 -11.81 1.92 -39.80
C ARG A 322 -11.77 2.51 -38.38
N ASN A 323 -12.88 3.03 -37.88
CA ASN A 323 -12.98 3.52 -36.50
C ASN A 323 -12.76 2.40 -35.48
N LEU A 324 -13.34 1.21 -35.73
CA LEU A 324 -13.15 0.04 -34.89
C LEU A 324 -11.67 -0.39 -34.84
N LEU A 325 -10.99 -0.36 -35.98
CA LEU A 325 -9.60 -0.82 -36.09
C LEU A 325 -8.57 0.23 -35.64
N THR A 326 -8.90 1.51 -35.63
CA THR A 326 -8.00 2.59 -35.16
C THR A 326 -8.09 2.83 -33.65
N LYS A 327 -9.24 2.59 -33.03
CA LYS A 327 -9.49 2.82 -31.59
C LYS A 327 -8.52 2.10 -30.63
N PRO A 328 -8.06 0.86 -30.87
CA PRO A 328 -7.23 0.14 -29.90
C PRO A 328 -5.78 0.66 -29.74
N GLY A 329 -5.25 1.45 -30.69
CA GLY A 329 -3.88 1.96 -30.60
C GLY A 329 -2.79 0.90 -30.76
N TRP A 330 -2.99 -0.06 -31.68
CA TRP A 330 -2.13 -1.21 -31.93
C TRP A 330 -0.65 -0.84 -32.07
N ASN A 331 0.24 -1.57 -31.41
CA ASN A 331 1.69 -1.46 -31.64
C ASN A 331 2.12 -2.24 -32.90
N HIS A 332 3.38 -2.06 -33.30
CA HIS A 332 3.95 -2.70 -34.50
C HIS A 332 3.78 -4.23 -34.53
N LEU A 333 3.98 -4.88 -33.39
CA LEU A 333 3.90 -6.34 -33.29
C LEU A 333 2.46 -6.82 -33.47
N GLU A 334 1.49 -6.11 -32.89
CA GLU A 334 0.07 -6.43 -32.99
C GLU A 334 -0.45 -6.24 -34.42
N VAL A 335 -0.08 -5.11 -35.08
CA VAL A 335 -0.41 -4.88 -36.50
C VAL A 335 0.19 -5.99 -37.37
N ARG A 336 1.46 -6.32 -37.18
CA ARG A 336 2.12 -7.40 -37.94
C ARG A 336 1.46 -8.75 -37.71
N THR A 337 1.08 -9.06 -36.48
CA THR A 337 0.40 -10.31 -36.11
C THR A 337 -0.95 -10.40 -36.80
N LEU A 338 -1.76 -9.34 -36.74
CA LEU A 338 -3.08 -9.32 -37.38
C LEU A 338 -2.97 -9.41 -38.91
N ARG A 339 -2.02 -8.70 -39.53
CA ARG A 339 -1.74 -8.85 -40.97
C ARG A 339 -1.35 -10.29 -41.34
N GLY A 340 -0.62 -10.99 -40.47
CA GLY A 340 -0.34 -12.42 -40.60
C GLY A 340 -1.60 -13.29 -40.57
N VAL A 341 -2.51 -13.02 -39.62
CA VAL A 341 -3.82 -13.69 -39.54
C VAL A 341 -4.64 -13.46 -40.81
N LEU A 342 -4.73 -12.21 -41.28
CA LEU A 342 -5.45 -11.87 -42.52
C LEU A 342 -4.88 -12.59 -43.74
N SER A 343 -3.55 -12.67 -43.86
CA SER A 343 -2.90 -13.41 -44.94
C SER A 343 -3.23 -14.90 -44.91
N ALA A 344 -3.30 -15.51 -43.72
CA ALA A 344 -3.67 -16.91 -43.57
C ALA A 344 -5.15 -17.18 -43.90
N LEU A 345 -6.04 -16.25 -43.56
CA LEU A 345 -7.46 -16.32 -43.92
C LEU A 345 -7.68 -16.17 -45.44
N GLY A 346 -6.95 -15.26 -46.08
CA GLY A 346 -7.03 -15.03 -47.52
C GLY A 346 -6.43 -16.17 -48.36
N ASN A 347 -5.43 -16.87 -47.84
CA ASN A 347 -4.76 -18.00 -48.51
C ASN A 347 -4.69 -19.22 -47.58
N PRO A 348 -5.79 -19.96 -47.40
CA PRO A 348 -5.81 -21.14 -46.55
C PRO A 348 -4.79 -22.16 -47.06
N ARG A 349 -3.84 -22.58 -46.21
CA ARG A 349 -2.91 -23.66 -46.56
C ARG A 349 -3.71 -24.97 -46.67
N ALA A 350 -3.53 -25.69 -47.78
CA ALA A 350 -3.98 -27.08 -47.88
C ALA A 350 -3.27 -27.88 -46.77
N ARG A 351 -4.06 -28.57 -45.94
CA ARG A 351 -3.56 -29.42 -44.86
C ARG A 351 -3.17 -30.79 -45.38
#